data_AF-A0A9E2AG39-F1
#
_entry.id   AF-A0A9E2AG39-F1
#
_cell.length_a   1.000
_cell.length_b   1.000
_cell.length_c   1.000
_cell.angle_alpha   90.00
_cell.angle_beta   90.00
_cell.angle_gamma   90.00
#
_symmetry.space_group_name_H-M   'P 1'
#
loop_
_entity.id
_entity.type
_entity.pdbx_description
1 polymer ?
#
loop_
_entity_poly.entity_id
_entity_poly.type
_entity_poly.pdbx_seq_one_letter_code
_entity_poly.pdbx_strand_id
1 'polypeptide(L)'
;MSSDDDLDFGPDEVKPINETVMFEAGKVLARRGLIDTPPPARPRVELGVAFGNETKDYLKNYAGILDVYQALKIKGGQVGRNTKTNEVMVKCPDPGHPDKIPSASANTEKNVICCYACNRQGFDQLDLAAIALGMNWRTYKDSGDEFSEVLYRYGEALGLQMERRGNQIGVWQGGKLLGIQGVISDLDDIIEVKSIPGNNGDHPEEPPPAEGEVIESTTRFASLQLTTPVGELFPSGTLMDTWIQYNMARHPAVAVEYFFGTGLTLLAAAAGRGCYLDDDVAPVYANPAIVLIGTSGSRKSVSFGEAKTLISEVMPWDHDHPATSEGMKLGTPGSGEALIDMLQRKEDDNGNLHEVGIKALVEFTEFSWVTKMLERSGGSLEAVMMAFMDGEGRVGTQSRSSGETYAEDAHTVFFTTTQPKALPDIVRTANNAGFLNRWIWIGGNS
;
A
#
# COMPACT_ATOMS: atom_id res chain seq x y z
N MET A 1 -3.13 21.22 -44.58
CA MET A 1 -1.87 20.49 -44.81
C MET A 1 -0.77 21.49 -44.49
N SER A 2 -0.04 21.47 -43.39
CA SER A 2 0.37 20.47 -42.39
C SER A 2 0.01 20.99 -40.98
N SER A 3 -0.59 20.25 -40.03
CA SER A 3 -0.09 19.10 -39.25
C SER A 3 1.31 19.32 -38.68
N ASP A 4 1.37 19.62 -37.38
CA ASP A 4 2.21 18.96 -36.36
C ASP A 4 2.34 19.91 -35.17
N ASP A 5 1.31 19.92 -34.32
CA ASP A 5 1.40 20.43 -32.95
C ASP A 5 1.83 19.24 -32.07
N ASP A 6 3.14 19.12 -31.86
CA ASP A 6 3.73 18.16 -30.93
C ASP A 6 3.34 18.56 -29.49
N LEU A 7 2.36 17.85 -28.93
CA LEU A 7 2.09 17.86 -27.50
C LEU A 7 3.20 17.07 -26.79
N ASP A 8 4.15 17.82 -26.24
CA ASP A 8 5.24 17.32 -25.40
C ASP A 8 4.67 16.85 -24.06
N PHE A 9 4.44 15.53 -23.93
CA PHE A 9 4.10 14.89 -22.67
C PHE A 9 5.39 14.60 -21.91
N GLY A 10 5.75 15.50 -20.99
CA GLY A 10 6.86 15.30 -20.05
C GLY A 10 6.60 14.10 -19.11
N PRO A 11 7.65 13.59 -18.43
CA PRO A 11 7.56 12.38 -17.61
C PRO A 11 6.63 12.56 -16.41
N ASP A 12 5.55 11.77 -16.40
CA ASP A 12 4.69 11.32 -15.31
C ASP A 12 4.83 12.06 -13.98
N GLU A 13 4.18 13.22 -13.87
CA GLU A 13 4.03 13.92 -12.60
C GLU A 13 2.91 13.26 -11.80
N VAL A 14 3.27 12.31 -10.92
CA VAL A 14 2.37 11.79 -9.88
C VAL A 14 1.94 12.98 -9.03
N LYS A 15 0.68 13.41 -9.16
CA LYS A 15 0.13 14.47 -8.31
C LYS A 15 0.13 13.98 -6.86
N PRO A 16 0.73 14.73 -5.92
CA PRO A 16 0.83 14.29 -4.53
C PRO A 16 -0.57 14.13 -3.93
N ILE A 17 -0.75 13.08 -3.13
CA ILE A 17 -1.89 12.90 -2.21
C ILE A 17 -2.15 14.24 -1.52
N ASN A 18 -3.41 14.61 -1.29
CA ASN A 18 -3.76 15.82 -0.55
C ASN A 18 -3.11 15.80 0.84
N GLU A 19 -1.90 16.36 0.94
CA GLU A 19 -1.05 16.35 2.13
C GLU A 19 -1.79 16.95 3.32
N THR A 20 -2.73 17.87 3.06
CA THR A 20 -3.62 18.49 4.04
C THR A 20 -4.48 17.46 4.76
N VAL A 21 -5.08 16.50 4.07
CA VAL A 21 -5.96 15.50 4.71
C VAL A 21 -5.15 14.55 5.59
N MET A 22 -3.99 14.11 5.10
CA MET A 22 -3.08 13.25 5.87
C MET A 22 -2.51 14.00 7.08
N PHE A 23 -2.21 15.29 6.93
CA PHE A 23 -1.73 16.16 7.99
C PHE A 23 -2.82 16.47 9.03
N GLU A 24 -4.05 16.75 8.61
CA GLU A 24 -5.20 16.96 9.51
C GLU A 24 -5.60 15.67 10.24
N ALA A 25 -5.55 14.51 9.56
CA ALA A 25 -5.66 13.21 10.21
C ALA A 25 -4.56 13.03 11.27
N GLY A 26 -3.31 13.36 10.93
CA GLY A 26 -2.21 13.42 11.88
C GLY A 26 -2.49 14.36 13.07
N LYS A 27 -3.03 15.56 12.84
CA LYS A 27 -3.40 16.50 13.93
C LYS A 27 -4.53 15.97 14.81
N VAL A 28 -5.53 15.29 14.26
CA VAL A 28 -6.59 14.66 15.05
C VAL A 28 -6.00 13.56 15.92
N LEU A 29 -5.12 12.73 15.35
CA LEU A 29 -4.40 11.71 16.11
C LEU A 29 -3.50 12.32 17.20
N ALA A 30 -2.81 13.43 16.91
CA ALA A 30 -1.99 14.15 17.87
C ALA A 30 -2.83 14.77 19.00
N ARG A 31 -3.99 15.39 18.70
CA ARG A 31 -4.92 15.93 19.70
C ARG A 31 -5.48 14.85 20.64
N ARG A 32 -5.58 13.61 20.15
CA ARG A 32 -5.97 12.43 20.93
C ARG A 32 -4.80 11.85 21.75
N GLY A 33 -3.59 12.45 21.67
CA GLY A 33 -2.40 12.02 22.40
C GLY A 33 -1.74 10.77 21.81
N LEU A 34 -1.94 10.51 20.51
CA LEU A 34 -1.58 9.23 19.88
C LEU A 34 -0.29 9.30 19.08
N ILE A 35 0.11 10.51 18.71
CA ILE A 35 1.42 10.86 18.19
C ILE A 35 1.85 12.15 18.89
N ASP A 36 3.12 12.23 19.30
CA ASP A 36 3.62 13.35 20.13
C ASP A 36 3.54 14.71 19.42
N THR A 37 3.58 14.70 18.09
CA THR A 37 3.39 15.87 17.23
C THR A 37 2.78 15.43 15.89
N PRO A 38 1.90 16.25 15.26
CA PRO A 38 1.48 15.98 13.88
C PRO A 38 2.72 15.83 12.97
N PRO A 39 2.71 14.93 11.96
CA PRO A 39 3.84 14.74 11.08
C PRO A 39 4.26 16.10 10.51
N PRO A 40 5.52 16.54 10.66
CA PRO A 40 5.90 17.91 10.33
C PRO A 40 5.63 18.19 8.86
N ALA A 41 5.05 19.35 8.55
CA ALA A 41 5.15 19.92 7.21
C ALA A 41 6.65 20.18 6.96
N ARG A 42 7.29 19.26 6.23
CA ARG A 42 8.74 19.14 5.93
C ARG A 42 9.68 19.99 6.80
N PRO A 43 10.51 19.40 7.69
CA PRO A 43 11.51 20.16 8.42
C PRO A 43 12.61 20.64 7.47
N ARG A 44 12.90 21.95 7.51
CA ARG A 44 14.12 22.53 6.95
C ARG A 44 15.24 22.28 7.95
N VAL A 45 16.14 21.34 7.66
CA VAL A 45 17.23 20.93 8.56
C VAL A 45 18.57 21.50 8.06
N GLU A 46 19.32 22.13 8.96
CA GLU A 46 20.72 22.54 8.74
C GLU A 46 21.64 21.31 8.88
N LEU A 47 22.48 21.09 7.86
CA LEU A 47 23.31 19.89 7.67
C LEU A 47 24.64 19.95 8.45
N GLY A 48 24.83 18.99 9.37
CA GLY A 48 26.12 18.65 9.97
C GLY A 48 26.68 17.35 9.38
N VAL A 49 27.99 17.33 9.10
CA VAL A 49 28.69 16.28 8.34
C VAL A 49 29.04 15.07 9.22
N ALA A 50 28.33 13.95 9.05
CA ALA A 50 28.76 12.63 9.53
C ALA A 50 28.26 11.51 8.58
N PHE A 51 29.07 10.45 8.41
CA PHE A 51 29.24 9.62 7.21
C PHE A 51 28.45 8.29 7.15
N GLY A 52 28.21 7.80 5.92
CA GLY A 52 27.42 6.60 5.54
C GLY A 52 28.00 5.21 5.81
N ASN A 53 28.63 4.97 6.97
CA ASN A 53 29.09 3.63 7.36
C ASN A 53 27.92 2.66 7.64
N GLU A 54 26.83 3.14 8.23
CA GLU A 54 25.64 2.31 8.46
C GLU A 54 25.03 1.83 7.14
N THR A 55 24.93 2.72 6.14
CA THR A 55 24.47 2.39 4.79
C THR A 55 25.38 1.37 4.12
N LYS A 56 26.70 1.54 4.25
CA LYS A 56 27.69 0.59 3.75
C LYS A 56 27.48 -0.79 4.36
N ASP A 57 27.38 -0.88 5.69
CA ASP A 57 27.23 -2.15 6.39
C ASP A 57 25.89 -2.82 6.08
N TYR A 58 24.81 -2.03 5.97
CA TYR A 58 23.50 -2.50 5.51
C TYR A 58 23.60 -3.13 4.12
N LEU A 59 24.13 -2.39 3.14
CA LEU A 59 24.22 -2.85 1.76
C LEU A 59 25.14 -4.08 1.60
N LYS A 60 26.17 -4.23 2.44
CA LYS A 60 27.02 -5.41 2.44
C LYS A 60 26.32 -6.67 2.98
N ASN A 61 25.39 -6.50 3.91
CA ASN A 61 24.62 -7.59 4.51
C ASN A 61 23.36 -7.95 3.71
N TYR A 62 22.88 -7.04 2.86
CA TYR A 62 21.63 -7.21 2.10
C TYR A 62 21.72 -8.28 1.00
N ALA A 63 22.84 -8.35 0.28
CA ALA A 63 22.99 -9.24 -0.87
C ALA A 63 24.36 -9.94 -0.86
N GLY A 64 24.44 -11.19 -1.30
CA GLY A 64 25.71 -11.91 -1.43
C GLY A 64 26.55 -11.42 -2.62
N ILE A 65 27.86 -11.70 -2.62
CA ILE A 65 28.77 -11.25 -3.69
C ILE A 65 28.34 -11.69 -5.11
N LEU A 66 27.67 -12.86 -5.24
CA LEU A 66 27.16 -13.34 -6.53
C LEU A 66 25.91 -12.60 -6.98
N ASP A 67 25.01 -12.27 -6.05
CA ASP A 67 23.80 -11.50 -6.35
C ASP A 67 24.19 -10.13 -6.88
N VAL A 68 25.17 -9.48 -6.24
CA VAL A 68 25.73 -8.20 -6.67
C VAL A 68 26.40 -8.31 -8.04
N TYR A 69 27.21 -9.34 -8.27
CA TYR A 69 27.86 -9.58 -9.56
C TYR A 69 26.85 -9.73 -10.71
N GLN A 70 25.73 -10.42 -10.46
CA GLN A 70 24.65 -10.62 -11.43
C GLN A 70 23.81 -9.36 -11.64
N ALA A 71 23.39 -8.70 -10.56
CA ALA A 71 22.56 -7.49 -10.60
C ALA A 71 23.27 -6.36 -11.37
N LEU A 72 24.56 -6.17 -11.12
CA LEU A 72 25.39 -5.18 -11.83
C LEU A 72 25.83 -5.63 -13.22
N LYS A 73 25.43 -6.83 -13.67
CA LYS A 73 25.75 -7.40 -14.99
C LYS A 73 27.25 -7.35 -15.33
N ILE A 74 28.13 -7.56 -14.33
CA ILE A 74 29.59 -7.53 -14.54
C ILE A 74 29.97 -8.56 -15.61
N LYS A 75 30.50 -8.08 -16.75
CA LYS A 75 30.81 -8.89 -17.95
C LYS A 75 29.66 -9.82 -18.37
N GLY A 76 28.44 -9.32 -18.28
CA GLY A 76 27.20 -10.02 -18.65
C GLY A 76 26.59 -10.87 -17.54
N GLY A 77 27.07 -10.76 -16.29
CA GLY A 77 26.47 -11.44 -15.13
C GLY A 77 26.55 -12.97 -15.15
N GLN A 78 27.38 -13.54 -16.03
CA GLN A 78 27.48 -14.98 -16.19
C GLN A 78 28.22 -15.61 -15.00
N VAL A 79 27.54 -16.53 -14.32
CA VAL A 79 28.07 -17.33 -13.22
C VAL A 79 28.29 -18.76 -13.71
N GLY A 80 29.49 -19.29 -13.49
CA GLY A 80 29.91 -20.61 -13.91
C GLY A 80 29.51 -21.70 -12.90
N ARG A 81 30.04 -22.91 -13.11
CA ARG A 81 29.79 -24.05 -12.21
C ARG A 81 30.53 -23.88 -10.88
N ASN A 82 29.95 -24.40 -9.81
CA ASN A 82 30.60 -24.49 -8.50
C ASN A 82 31.84 -25.39 -8.61
N THR A 83 32.98 -24.90 -8.15
CA THR A 83 34.24 -25.67 -8.12
C THR A 83 34.49 -26.30 -6.76
N LYS A 84 33.94 -25.71 -5.69
CA LYS A 84 33.92 -26.24 -4.32
C LYS A 84 32.63 -25.80 -3.61
N THR A 85 32.40 -26.25 -2.38
CA THR A 85 31.18 -25.97 -1.60
C THR A 85 30.81 -24.48 -1.55
N ASN A 86 31.78 -23.58 -1.42
CA ASN A 86 31.57 -22.12 -1.28
C ASN A 86 32.30 -21.31 -2.37
N GLU A 87 32.69 -21.94 -3.50
CA GLU A 87 33.44 -21.27 -4.57
C GLU A 87 32.75 -21.46 -5.91
N VAL A 88 32.49 -20.33 -6.59
CA VAL A 88 31.80 -20.29 -7.88
C VAL A 88 32.65 -19.55 -8.90
N MET A 89 32.88 -20.17 -10.06
CA MET A 89 33.71 -19.54 -11.09
C MET A 89 32.95 -18.41 -11.80
N VAL A 90 33.55 -17.24 -11.90
CA VAL A 90 33.03 -16.06 -12.61
C VAL A 90 34.11 -15.49 -13.52
N LYS A 91 33.72 -14.61 -14.45
CA LYS A 91 34.73 -13.84 -15.21
C LYS A 91 35.40 -12.85 -14.28
N CYS A 92 36.67 -12.54 -14.54
CA CYS A 92 37.40 -11.56 -13.75
C CYS A 92 36.66 -10.20 -13.77
N PRO A 93 36.34 -9.58 -12.61
CA PRO A 93 35.68 -8.28 -12.59
C PRO A 93 36.51 -7.15 -13.21
N ASP A 94 37.84 -7.23 -13.12
CA ASP A 94 38.76 -6.20 -13.60
C ASP A 94 38.53 -5.87 -15.09
N PRO A 95 38.23 -4.60 -15.43
CA PRO A 95 38.09 -4.17 -16.82
C PRO A 95 39.35 -4.38 -17.65
N GLY A 96 40.54 -4.28 -17.01
CA GLY A 96 41.83 -4.45 -17.69
C GLY A 96 42.18 -5.90 -18.04
N HIS A 97 41.40 -6.88 -17.58
CA HIS A 97 41.66 -8.29 -17.84
C HIS A 97 40.63 -8.87 -18.84
N PRO A 98 40.99 -9.07 -20.12
CA PRO A 98 40.09 -9.65 -21.10
C PRO A 98 39.92 -11.15 -20.82
N ASP A 99 38.68 -11.57 -20.55
CA ASP A 99 38.40 -12.93 -20.10
C ASP A 99 37.39 -13.61 -21.03
N LYS A 100 37.82 -14.65 -21.76
CA LYS A 100 36.95 -15.45 -22.65
C LYS A 100 36.26 -16.59 -21.91
N ILE A 101 36.85 -17.07 -20.82
CA ILE A 101 36.37 -18.16 -19.96
C ILE A 101 36.43 -17.69 -18.50
N PRO A 102 35.58 -18.16 -17.58
CA PRO A 102 35.70 -17.75 -16.16
C PRO A 102 37.10 -18.03 -15.57
N SER A 103 37.84 -16.98 -15.20
CA SER A 103 39.18 -17.08 -14.60
C SER A 103 39.25 -16.65 -13.12
N ALA A 104 38.13 -16.25 -12.55
CA ALA A 104 38.02 -15.82 -11.17
C ALA A 104 37.10 -16.76 -10.37
N SER A 105 37.37 -16.87 -9.06
CA SER A 105 36.55 -17.61 -8.11
C SER A 105 35.91 -16.63 -7.13
N ALA A 106 34.58 -16.68 -7.03
CA ALA A 106 33.79 -15.97 -6.04
C ALA A 106 33.62 -16.86 -4.82
N ASN A 107 34.12 -16.42 -3.67
CA ASN A 107 33.90 -17.09 -2.39
C ASN A 107 32.65 -16.52 -1.73
N THR A 108 31.57 -17.30 -1.68
CA THR A 108 30.26 -16.85 -1.19
C THR A 108 30.22 -16.68 0.32
N GLU A 109 31.06 -17.39 1.07
CA GLU A 109 31.16 -17.28 2.52
C GLU A 109 31.89 -16.02 2.94
N LYS A 110 32.95 -15.66 2.21
CA LYS A 110 33.78 -14.48 2.49
C LYS A 110 33.30 -13.21 1.77
N ASN A 111 32.33 -13.34 0.87
CA ASN A 111 31.84 -12.26 -0.01
C ASN A 111 32.95 -11.53 -0.77
N VAL A 112 33.90 -12.28 -1.35
CA VAL A 112 35.01 -11.73 -2.14
C VAL A 112 35.27 -12.54 -3.42
N ILE A 113 35.77 -11.87 -4.46
CA ILE A 113 36.23 -12.50 -5.69
C ILE A 113 37.76 -12.42 -5.80
N CYS A 114 38.38 -13.50 -6.27
CA CYS A 114 39.81 -13.61 -6.55
C CYS A 114 40.02 -14.11 -7.99
N CYS A 115 40.81 -13.39 -8.78
CA CYS A 115 41.18 -13.81 -10.14
C CYS A 115 42.58 -14.40 -10.18
N TYR A 116 42.67 -15.65 -10.61
CA TYR A 116 43.94 -16.38 -10.66
C TYR A 116 44.82 -15.97 -11.85
N ALA A 117 44.20 -15.50 -12.94
CA ALA A 117 44.93 -15.14 -14.16
C ALA A 117 45.64 -13.78 -14.05
N CYS A 118 44.98 -12.76 -13.48
CA CYS A 118 45.61 -11.45 -13.25
C CYS A 118 46.20 -11.29 -11.83
N ASN A 119 46.14 -12.35 -11.02
CA ASN A 119 46.60 -12.39 -9.63
C ASN A 119 46.06 -11.25 -8.74
N ARG A 120 44.84 -10.78 -9.04
CA ARG A 120 44.14 -9.77 -8.23
C ARG A 120 43.19 -10.46 -7.28
N GLN A 121 43.24 -10.09 -6.01
CA GLN A 121 42.49 -10.72 -4.94
C GLN A 121 41.65 -9.68 -4.21
N GLY A 122 40.53 -10.12 -3.62
CA GLY A 122 39.78 -9.33 -2.65
C GLY A 122 38.84 -8.30 -3.24
N PHE A 123 38.31 -8.51 -4.46
CA PHE A 123 37.21 -7.69 -4.95
C PHE A 123 35.98 -7.92 -4.07
N ASP A 124 35.55 -6.90 -3.35
CA ASP A 124 34.31 -6.93 -2.56
C ASP A 124 33.11 -6.38 -3.36
N GLN A 125 31.92 -6.41 -2.75
CA GLN A 125 30.68 -5.94 -3.39
C GLN A 125 30.76 -4.48 -3.86
N LEU A 126 31.48 -3.62 -3.12
CA LEU A 126 31.60 -2.20 -3.46
C LEU A 126 32.63 -1.98 -4.56
N ASP A 127 33.69 -2.78 -4.61
CA ASP A 127 34.61 -2.79 -5.74
C ASP A 127 33.88 -3.18 -7.04
N LEU A 128 32.94 -4.14 -6.97
CA LEU A 128 32.08 -4.50 -8.12
C LEU A 128 31.19 -3.34 -8.56
N ALA A 129 30.56 -2.64 -7.62
CA ALA A 129 29.75 -1.46 -7.90
C ALA A 129 30.59 -0.35 -8.55
N ALA A 130 31.78 -0.06 -8.02
CA ALA A 130 32.71 0.90 -8.61
C ALA A 130 33.10 0.52 -10.05
N ILE A 131 33.38 -0.78 -10.30
CA ILE A 131 33.66 -1.29 -11.65
C ILE A 131 32.47 -1.08 -12.60
N ALA A 132 31.26 -1.39 -12.16
CA ALA A 132 30.04 -1.23 -12.97
C ALA A 132 29.80 0.23 -13.40
N LEU A 133 30.19 1.17 -12.54
CA LEU A 133 30.09 2.62 -12.79
C LEU A 133 31.23 3.18 -13.63
N GLY A 134 32.21 2.35 -14.04
CA GLY A 134 33.40 2.81 -14.73
C GLY A 134 34.34 3.65 -13.86
N MET A 135 34.21 3.56 -12.53
CA MET A 135 35.07 4.24 -11.59
C MET A 135 36.37 3.47 -11.34
N ASN A 136 37.38 4.18 -10.82
CA ASN A 136 38.61 3.53 -10.38
C ASN A 136 38.37 2.79 -9.05
N TRP A 137 38.03 1.51 -9.14
CA TRP A 137 37.78 0.64 -7.98
C TRP A 137 38.95 0.56 -6.98
N ARG A 138 40.16 1.01 -7.35
CA ARG A 138 41.31 1.06 -6.44
C ARG A 138 41.35 2.32 -5.57
N THR A 139 40.78 3.42 -6.04
CA THR A 139 40.94 4.75 -5.41
C THR A 139 39.63 5.41 -5.05
N TYR A 140 38.47 4.84 -5.42
CA TYR A 140 37.16 5.44 -5.11
C TYR A 140 36.91 5.62 -3.60
N LYS A 141 37.59 4.83 -2.75
CA LYS A 141 37.53 4.93 -1.29
C LYS A 141 38.27 6.17 -0.76
N ASP A 142 39.14 6.77 -1.57
CA ASP A 142 39.95 7.93 -1.19
C ASP A 142 39.17 9.25 -1.36
N SER A 143 38.10 9.24 -2.17
CA SER A 143 37.21 10.38 -2.40
C SER A 143 35.85 10.12 -1.76
N GLY A 144 35.45 10.97 -0.81
CA GLY A 144 34.14 10.87 -0.16
C GLY A 144 32.98 10.93 -1.15
N ASP A 145 33.10 11.73 -2.21
CA ASP A 145 32.07 11.90 -3.23
C ASP A 145 31.94 10.65 -4.11
N GLU A 146 33.07 10.07 -4.54
CA GLU A 146 33.06 8.83 -5.32
C GLU A 146 32.57 7.65 -4.46
N PHE A 147 33.00 7.56 -3.21
CA PHE A 147 32.54 6.54 -2.27
C PHE A 147 31.02 6.61 -2.05
N SER A 148 30.49 7.83 -1.84
CA SER A 148 29.06 8.06 -1.75
C SER A 148 28.35 7.66 -3.06
N GLU A 149 28.82 8.10 -4.23
CA GLU A 149 28.22 7.70 -5.50
C GLU A 149 28.17 6.17 -5.68
N VAL A 150 29.23 5.46 -5.29
CA VAL A 150 29.25 3.99 -5.30
C VAL A 150 28.17 3.40 -4.40
N LEU A 151 27.99 3.88 -3.17
CA LEU A 151 26.95 3.37 -2.26
C LEU A 151 25.54 3.61 -2.80
N TYR A 152 25.28 4.81 -3.32
CA TYR A 152 23.97 5.17 -3.87
C TYR A 152 23.59 4.27 -5.04
N ARG A 153 24.49 4.15 -6.02
CA ARG A 153 24.27 3.33 -7.22
C ARG A 153 24.24 1.84 -6.93
N TYR A 154 25.02 1.40 -5.95
CA TYR A 154 24.97 0.02 -5.48
C TYR A 154 23.58 -0.34 -4.94
N GLY A 155 22.99 0.53 -4.11
CA GLY A 155 21.63 0.32 -3.62
C GLY A 155 20.57 0.36 -4.72
N GLU A 156 20.63 1.31 -5.65
CA GLU A 156 19.72 1.36 -6.80
C GLU A 156 19.77 0.07 -7.63
N ALA A 157 20.97 -0.46 -7.88
CA ALA A 157 21.15 -1.70 -8.63
C ALA A 157 20.55 -2.93 -7.94
N LEU A 158 20.39 -2.87 -6.61
CA LEU A 158 19.73 -3.89 -5.81
C LEU A 158 18.21 -3.67 -5.68
N GLY A 159 17.66 -2.65 -6.35
CA GLY A 159 16.24 -2.29 -6.28
C GLY A 159 15.85 -1.62 -4.96
N LEU A 160 16.82 -1.08 -4.21
CA LEU A 160 16.56 -0.37 -2.96
C LEU A 160 16.19 1.08 -3.24
N GLN A 161 15.28 1.63 -2.45
CA GLN A 161 14.95 3.04 -2.48
C GLN A 161 16.04 3.83 -1.74
N MET A 162 16.85 4.55 -2.51
CA MET A 162 17.98 5.34 -2.01
C MET A 162 17.60 6.80 -1.88
N GLU A 163 18.16 7.50 -0.89
CA GLU A 163 18.04 8.95 -0.79
C GLU A 163 19.41 9.58 -0.63
N ARG A 164 19.61 10.72 -1.30
CA ARG A 164 20.82 11.55 -1.20
C ARG A 164 20.47 12.92 -0.63
N ARG A 165 21.21 13.34 0.41
CA ARG A 165 21.17 14.68 0.99
C ARG A 165 22.58 15.27 1.03
N GLY A 166 22.94 16.01 -0.01
CA GLY A 166 24.34 16.43 -0.21
C GLY A 166 25.24 15.20 -0.33
N ASN A 167 26.24 15.09 0.55
CA ASN A 167 27.18 13.96 0.58
C ASN A 167 26.70 12.78 1.45
N GLN A 168 25.54 12.91 2.10
CA GLN A 168 24.93 11.84 2.88
C GLN A 168 24.02 10.99 2.01
N ILE A 169 24.08 9.68 2.21
CA ILE A 169 23.23 8.72 1.54
C ILE A 169 22.59 7.86 2.61
N GLY A 170 21.30 7.58 2.42
CA GLY A 170 20.58 6.61 3.21
C GLY A 170 19.81 5.62 2.35
N VAL A 171 19.46 4.51 2.97
CA VAL A 171 18.56 3.50 2.41
C VAL A 171 17.24 3.61 3.16
N TRP A 172 16.14 3.68 2.41
CA TRP A 172 14.81 3.56 3.01
C TRP A 172 14.54 2.09 3.32
N GLN A 173 14.33 1.79 4.60
CA GLN A 173 13.89 0.47 5.05
C GLN A 173 12.73 0.64 6.01
N GLY A 174 11.56 0.08 5.66
CA GLY A 174 10.37 0.19 6.49
C GLY A 174 10.09 1.64 6.88
N GLY A 175 10.17 2.56 5.90
CA GLY A 175 9.97 4.02 6.04
C GLY A 175 10.86 4.73 7.05
N LYS A 176 11.94 4.07 7.51
CA LYS A 176 13.05 4.70 8.21
C LYS A 176 14.21 4.87 7.24
N LEU A 177 14.80 6.06 7.22
CA LEU A 177 16.02 6.32 6.48
C LEU A 177 17.23 5.90 7.32
N LEU A 178 17.89 4.81 6.94
CA LEU A 178 19.11 4.34 7.60
C LEU A 178 20.33 5.06 7.03
N GLY A 179 21.27 5.48 7.89
CA GLY A 179 22.55 6.07 7.49
C GLY A 179 22.61 7.59 7.36
N ILE A 180 21.51 8.30 7.61
CA ILE A 180 21.54 9.75 7.83
C ILE A 180 21.33 10.00 9.33
N GLN A 181 22.42 10.07 10.10
CA GLN A 181 22.34 10.38 11.53
C GLN A 181 22.07 11.88 11.74
N GLY A 182 20.84 12.19 12.14
CA GLY A 182 20.40 13.47 12.69
C GLY A 182 19.40 13.22 13.80
N VAL A 183 19.90 12.95 15.01
CA VAL A 183 19.28 13.10 16.34
C VAL A 183 17.80 12.67 16.48
N ILE A 184 17.55 11.39 16.77
CA ILE A 184 16.46 10.97 17.66
C ILE A 184 16.97 9.76 18.46
N SER A 185 17.54 10.00 19.63
CA SER A 185 17.89 8.97 20.61
C SER A 185 17.26 9.40 21.93
N ASP A 186 16.20 8.69 22.35
CA ASP A 186 15.73 8.56 23.74
C ASP A 186 14.40 7.79 23.70
N LEU A 187 14.42 6.45 23.67
CA LEU A 187 13.22 5.61 23.74
C LEU A 187 13.62 4.20 24.23
N ASP A 188 14.04 4.09 25.49
CA ASP A 188 14.11 2.82 26.21
C ASP A 188 13.77 3.12 27.67
N ASP A 189 12.49 2.93 28.07
CA ASP A 189 12.15 2.43 29.41
C ASP A 189 10.64 2.20 29.65
N ILE A 190 10.34 0.95 30.08
CA ILE A 190 9.28 0.50 31.00
C ILE A 190 7.84 0.29 30.43
N ILE A 191 7.32 -0.94 30.56
CA ILE A 191 6.15 -1.32 31.41
C ILE A 191 5.92 -2.86 31.36
N GLU A 192 5.95 -3.51 32.53
CA GLU A 192 5.39 -4.85 32.78
C GLU A 192 3.89 -4.74 33.12
N VAL A 193 3.04 -5.57 32.51
CA VAL A 193 1.60 -5.65 32.83
C VAL A 193 1.21 -7.01 33.42
N LYS A 194 0.53 -6.98 34.58
CA LYS A 194 -0.03 -8.16 35.26
C LYS A 194 -1.42 -8.52 34.72
N SER A 195 -1.70 -9.81 34.62
CA SER A 195 -2.96 -10.40 34.13
C SER A 195 -4.08 -10.43 35.18
N ILE A 196 -5.33 -10.45 34.69
CA ILE A 196 -6.56 -10.72 35.47
C ILE A 196 -7.36 -11.84 34.76
N PRO A 197 -8.01 -12.79 35.48
CA PRO A 197 -8.63 -13.97 34.90
C PRO A 197 -10.04 -13.70 34.35
N GLY A 198 -10.37 -14.41 33.26
CA GLY A 198 -11.66 -14.34 32.57
C GLY A 198 -12.79 -15.13 33.22
N ASN A 199 -14.00 -14.92 32.72
CA ASN A 199 -15.19 -15.67 33.08
C ASN A 199 -15.99 -16.02 31.81
N ASN A 200 -16.21 -17.31 31.58
CA ASN A 200 -16.96 -17.88 30.46
C ASN A 200 -18.42 -18.08 30.86
N GLY A 201 -19.34 -17.74 29.95
CA GLY A 201 -20.76 -18.09 30.04
C GLY A 201 -21.20 -18.81 28.78
N ASP A 202 -21.64 -20.07 28.94
CA ASP A 202 -22.11 -20.95 27.88
C ASP A 202 -23.51 -20.56 27.37
N HIS A 203 -23.73 -20.71 26.05
CA HIS A 203 -25.06 -20.76 25.44
C HIS A 203 -25.20 -22.04 24.59
N PRO A 204 -26.40 -22.64 24.52
CA PRO A 204 -26.60 -23.98 23.96
C PRO A 204 -26.69 -23.98 22.43
N GLU A 205 -26.10 -25.01 21.82
CA GLU A 205 -26.04 -25.25 20.38
C GLU A 205 -27.39 -25.72 19.79
N GLU A 206 -27.71 -25.24 18.59
CA GLU A 206 -28.78 -25.77 17.74
C GLU A 206 -28.26 -26.88 16.80
N PRO A 207 -29.09 -27.90 16.49
CA PRO A 207 -28.68 -29.03 15.66
C PRO A 207 -28.61 -28.68 14.16
N PRO A 208 -27.72 -29.35 13.40
CA PRO A 208 -27.49 -29.06 11.99
C PRO A 208 -28.63 -29.57 11.08
N PRO A 209 -28.88 -28.91 9.94
CA PRO A 209 -29.86 -29.36 8.95
C PRO A 209 -29.35 -30.56 8.13
N ALA A 210 -30.31 -31.34 7.63
CA ALA A 210 -30.10 -32.60 6.93
C ALA A 210 -29.37 -32.45 5.58
N GLU A 211 -28.53 -33.45 5.28
CA GLU A 211 -27.65 -33.55 4.13
C GLU A 211 -28.41 -33.64 2.79
N GLY A 212 -28.20 -32.65 1.93
CA GLY A 212 -28.54 -32.70 0.50
C GLY A 212 -27.26 -32.71 -0.33
N GLU A 213 -27.28 -33.43 -1.46
CA GLU A 213 -26.15 -33.59 -2.39
C GLU A 213 -25.49 -32.25 -2.73
N VAL A 214 -24.22 -32.13 -2.33
CA VAL A 214 -23.35 -30.98 -2.64
C VAL A 214 -22.77 -31.18 -4.03
N ILE A 215 -23.21 -30.36 -4.98
CA ILE A 215 -22.53 -30.22 -6.27
C ILE A 215 -21.26 -29.40 -6.01
N GLU A 216 -20.08 -30.05 -6.04
CA GLU A 216 -18.77 -29.40 -5.87
C GLU A 216 -18.44 -28.52 -7.08
N SER A 217 -18.98 -27.31 -7.11
CA SER A 217 -18.46 -26.21 -7.92
C SER A 217 -17.20 -25.66 -7.24
N THR A 218 -16.01 -26.10 -7.69
CA THR A 218 -14.72 -25.62 -7.17
C THR A 218 -14.35 -24.25 -7.75
N THR A 219 -15.07 -23.21 -7.30
CA THR A 219 -14.64 -21.83 -7.52
C THR A 219 -13.41 -21.56 -6.65
N ARG A 220 -12.21 -21.56 -7.25
CA ARG A 220 -10.97 -21.22 -6.54
C ARG A 220 -10.83 -19.71 -6.43
N PHE A 221 -11.02 -19.15 -5.24
CA PHE A 221 -10.60 -17.79 -4.94
C PHE A 221 -9.08 -17.75 -4.86
N ALA A 222 -8.45 -16.78 -5.51
CA ALA A 222 -7.05 -16.48 -5.27
C ALA A 222 -6.95 -15.89 -3.86
N SER A 223 -6.51 -16.68 -2.89
CA SER A 223 -6.21 -16.18 -1.55
C SER A 223 -4.78 -15.65 -1.53
N LEU A 224 -4.65 -14.34 -1.32
CA LEU A 224 -3.36 -13.77 -0.93
C LEU A 224 -3.23 -13.97 0.59
N GLN A 225 -2.46 -14.97 1.01
CA GLN A 225 -2.01 -15.03 2.39
C GLN A 225 -0.85 -14.05 2.54
N LEU A 226 -1.05 -13.02 3.35
CA LEU A 226 0.04 -12.14 3.75
C LEU A 226 1.04 -12.98 4.55
N THR A 227 2.23 -13.17 4.01
CA THR A 227 3.32 -13.91 4.69
C THR A 227 3.92 -13.10 5.83
N THR A 228 3.75 -11.78 5.78
CA THR A 228 4.18 -10.83 6.80
C THR A 228 2.98 -10.45 7.68
N PRO A 229 3.10 -10.49 9.02
CA PRO A 229 2.06 -10.00 9.91
C PRO A 229 1.63 -8.59 9.54
N VAL A 230 0.34 -8.30 9.61
CA VAL A 230 -0.21 -7.00 9.19
C VAL A 230 0.46 -5.82 9.90
N GLY A 231 0.83 -5.98 11.17
CA GLY A 231 1.54 -4.95 11.95
C GLY A 231 2.97 -4.67 11.48
N GLU A 232 3.56 -5.55 10.67
CA GLU A 232 4.91 -5.39 10.11
C GLU A 232 4.90 -4.92 8.64
N LEU A 233 3.72 -4.87 8.00
CA LEU A 233 3.59 -4.43 6.61
C LEU A 233 3.88 -2.94 6.44
N PHE A 234 3.66 -2.16 7.49
CA PHE A 234 3.72 -0.71 7.42
C PHE A 234 4.91 -0.18 8.19
N PRO A 235 5.71 0.70 7.57
CA PRO A 235 6.69 1.50 8.28
C PRO A 235 6.15 2.16 9.54
N SER A 236 6.96 2.13 10.61
CA SER A 236 6.61 2.81 11.85
C SER A 236 6.39 4.31 11.62
N GLY A 237 5.34 4.86 12.22
CA GLY A 237 4.99 6.28 12.10
C GLY A 237 4.24 6.67 10.81
N THR A 238 3.94 5.70 9.94
CA THR A 238 2.94 5.95 8.88
C THR A 238 1.54 6.09 9.47
N LEU A 239 0.61 6.68 8.71
CA LEU A 239 -0.78 6.76 9.12
C LEU A 239 -1.35 5.36 9.39
N MET A 240 -1.03 4.38 8.54
CA MET A 240 -1.54 3.02 8.69
C MET A 240 -0.99 2.34 9.94
N ASP A 241 0.32 2.43 10.18
CA ASP A 241 0.93 1.91 11.41
C ASP A 241 0.30 2.57 12.66
N THR A 242 0.28 3.90 12.69
CA THR A 242 -0.33 4.67 13.80
C THR A 242 -1.78 4.28 14.03
N TRP A 243 -2.57 4.16 12.96
CA TRP A 243 -3.97 3.76 13.00
C TRP A 243 -4.14 2.37 13.60
N ILE A 244 -3.35 1.39 13.15
CA ILE A 244 -3.41 0.01 13.62
C ILE A 244 -2.99 -0.07 15.08
N GLN A 245 -1.82 0.47 15.43
CA GLN A 245 -1.28 0.40 16.79
C GLN A 245 -2.22 1.06 17.81
N TYR A 246 -2.75 2.24 17.49
CA TYR A 246 -3.68 2.94 18.34
C TYR A 246 -4.93 2.11 18.63
N ASN A 247 -5.56 1.59 17.58
CA ASN A 247 -6.81 0.88 17.74
C ASN A 247 -6.61 -0.51 18.35
N MET A 248 -5.47 -1.18 18.11
CA MET A 248 -5.11 -2.41 18.81
C MET A 248 -4.93 -2.18 20.31
N ALA A 249 -4.27 -1.09 20.72
CA ALA A 249 -4.11 -0.75 22.13
C ALA A 249 -5.46 -0.49 22.81
N ARG A 250 -6.38 0.19 22.11
CA ARG A 250 -7.71 0.56 22.62
C ARG A 250 -8.71 -0.60 22.58
N HIS A 251 -8.56 -1.51 21.63
CA HIS A 251 -9.47 -2.63 21.38
C HIS A 251 -8.70 -3.93 21.15
N PRO A 252 -8.00 -4.46 22.17
CA PRO A 252 -7.11 -5.62 22.02
C PRO A 252 -7.81 -6.93 21.63
N ALA A 253 -9.15 -6.97 21.72
CA ALA A 253 -9.97 -8.11 21.31
C ALA A 253 -10.46 -8.03 19.85
N VAL A 254 -10.06 -7.00 19.09
CA VAL A 254 -10.40 -6.84 17.67
C VAL A 254 -9.20 -7.31 16.85
N ALA A 255 -9.45 -8.17 15.86
CA ALA A 255 -8.40 -8.68 14.98
C ALA A 255 -7.71 -7.53 14.22
N VAL A 256 -6.38 -7.58 14.11
CA VAL A 256 -5.55 -6.55 13.46
C VAL A 256 -5.94 -6.36 11.99
N GLU A 257 -6.35 -7.43 11.32
CA GLU A 257 -6.79 -7.41 9.92
C GLU A 257 -8.00 -6.50 9.72
N TYR A 258 -8.91 -6.41 10.70
CA TYR A 258 -10.06 -5.50 10.62
C TYR A 258 -9.62 -4.04 10.63
N PHE A 259 -8.61 -3.68 11.45
CA PHE A 259 -8.06 -2.32 11.44
C PHE A 259 -7.28 -2.02 10.16
N PHE A 260 -6.61 -3.01 9.58
CA PHE A 260 -6.02 -2.86 8.26
C PHE A 260 -7.08 -2.59 7.19
N GLY A 261 -8.16 -3.36 7.16
CA GLY A 261 -9.27 -3.14 6.22
C GLY A 261 -9.89 -1.76 6.36
N THR A 262 -10.18 -1.32 7.59
CA THR A 262 -10.73 0.02 7.82
C THR A 262 -9.69 1.13 7.61
N GLY A 263 -8.41 0.85 7.79
CA GLY A 263 -7.32 1.74 7.43
C GLY A 263 -7.21 1.97 5.92
N LEU A 264 -7.39 0.93 5.11
CA LEU A 264 -7.48 1.08 3.65
C LEU A 264 -8.67 1.95 3.25
N THR A 265 -9.83 1.80 3.91
CA THR A 265 -10.98 2.71 3.73
C THR A 265 -10.60 4.17 4.01
N LEU A 266 -9.86 4.43 5.09
CA LEU A 266 -9.42 5.78 5.46
C LEU A 266 -8.46 6.38 4.43
N LEU A 267 -7.48 5.61 3.96
CA LEU A 267 -6.54 6.06 2.92
C LEU A 267 -7.26 6.35 1.61
N ALA A 268 -8.17 5.46 1.19
CA ALA A 268 -9.00 5.63 0.01
C ALA A 268 -9.89 6.88 0.10
N ALA A 269 -10.50 7.11 1.26
CA ALA A 269 -11.30 8.30 1.54
C ALA A 269 -10.49 9.58 1.41
N ALA A 270 -9.27 9.60 1.95
CA ALA A 270 -8.37 10.75 1.90
C ALA A 270 -7.82 11.01 0.49
N ALA A 271 -7.51 9.95 -0.26
CA ALA A 271 -7.00 10.03 -1.63
C ALA A 271 -8.02 10.66 -2.59
N GLY A 272 -9.28 10.22 -2.53
CA GLY A 272 -10.29 10.66 -3.49
C GLY A 272 -9.89 10.33 -4.94
N ARG A 273 -10.38 11.13 -5.90
CA ARG A 273 -9.93 11.09 -7.30
C ARG A 273 -8.63 11.86 -7.55
N GLY A 274 -8.08 12.53 -6.54
CA GLY A 274 -6.84 13.29 -6.64
C GLY A 274 -5.58 12.41 -6.74
N CYS A 275 -5.71 11.13 -6.40
CA CYS A 275 -4.64 10.13 -6.48
C CYS A 275 -5.13 8.93 -7.29
N TYR A 276 -4.45 8.63 -8.39
CA TYR A 276 -4.72 7.50 -9.25
C TYR A 276 -3.42 6.89 -9.76
N LEU A 277 -3.46 5.61 -10.12
CA LEU A 277 -2.44 4.96 -10.92
C LEU A 277 -2.76 5.21 -12.39
N ASP A 278 -1.81 5.74 -13.13
CA ASP A 278 -1.94 5.89 -14.57
C ASP A 278 -1.76 4.52 -15.23
N ASP A 279 -2.77 4.09 -15.97
CA ASP A 279 -2.83 2.80 -16.66
C ASP A 279 -3.21 3.07 -18.12
N ASP A 280 -2.67 2.25 -19.03
CA ASP A 280 -2.80 2.43 -20.49
C ASP A 280 -4.26 2.53 -20.96
N VAL A 281 -5.20 1.94 -20.21
CA VAL A 281 -6.63 1.93 -20.59
C VAL A 281 -7.40 3.08 -19.93
N ALA A 282 -7.27 3.24 -18.62
CA ALA A 282 -7.98 4.25 -17.84
C ALA A 282 -7.34 4.42 -16.46
N PRO A 283 -7.38 5.64 -15.87
CA PRO A 283 -6.89 5.86 -14.52
C PRO A 283 -7.52 4.92 -13.49
N VAL A 284 -6.69 4.31 -12.64
CA VAL A 284 -7.14 3.43 -11.56
C VAL A 284 -7.14 4.21 -10.25
N TYR A 285 -8.32 4.39 -9.67
CA TYR A 285 -8.51 5.16 -8.43
C TYR A 285 -8.44 4.28 -7.19
N ALA A 286 -8.18 4.90 -6.03
CA ALA A 286 -8.24 4.22 -4.73
C ALA A 286 -9.68 4.15 -4.19
N ASN A 287 -10.56 3.41 -4.85
CA ASN A 287 -12.00 3.27 -4.56
C ASN A 287 -12.37 1.82 -4.12
N PRO A 288 -11.71 1.25 -3.10
CA PRO A 288 -11.87 -0.15 -2.76
C PRO A 288 -13.29 -0.47 -2.26
N ALA A 289 -13.72 -1.68 -2.55
CA ALA A 289 -14.89 -2.28 -1.94
C ALA A 289 -14.42 -3.33 -0.91
N ILE A 290 -14.66 -3.10 0.37
CA ILE A 290 -14.08 -3.91 1.46
C ILE A 290 -15.16 -4.72 2.17
N VAL A 291 -14.89 -6.02 2.37
CA VAL A 291 -15.72 -6.92 3.18
C VAL A 291 -14.92 -7.45 4.35
N LEU A 292 -15.36 -7.15 5.57
CA LEU A 292 -14.81 -7.82 6.76
C LEU A 292 -15.53 -9.15 7.01
N ILE A 293 -14.78 -10.25 7.06
CA ILE A 293 -15.29 -11.60 7.33
C ILE A 293 -14.96 -11.98 8.77
N GLY A 294 -15.98 -12.33 9.55
CA GLY A 294 -15.79 -12.84 10.90
C GLY A 294 -17.09 -13.34 11.52
N THR A 295 -17.00 -14.18 12.55
CA THR A 295 -18.16 -14.69 13.29
C THR A 295 -18.96 -13.55 13.95
N SER A 296 -20.17 -13.84 14.43
CA SER A 296 -20.85 -12.88 15.31
C SER A 296 -20.01 -12.64 16.57
N GLY A 297 -19.97 -11.39 17.07
CA GLY A 297 -19.15 -11.04 18.23
C GLY A 297 -17.67 -10.77 17.94
N SER A 298 -17.16 -11.01 16.72
CA SER A 298 -15.79 -10.67 16.29
C SER A 298 -15.46 -9.18 16.25
N ARG A 299 -16.38 -8.31 16.69
CA ARG A 299 -16.21 -6.86 16.81
C ARG A 299 -15.84 -6.12 15.51
N LYS A 300 -16.20 -6.67 14.34
CA LYS A 300 -16.06 -6.00 13.02
C LYS A 300 -16.59 -4.56 13.04
N SER A 301 -17.79 -4.36 13.60
CA SER A 301 -18.44 -3.05 13.71
C SER A 301 -17.67 -2.05 14.57
N VAL A 302 -16.88 -2.50 15.54
CA VAL A 302 -16.03 -1.63 16.36
C VAL A 302 -14.94 -1.01 15.50
N SER A 303 -14.23 -1.83 14.71
CA SER A 303 -13.17 -1.33 13.82
C SER A 303 -13.69 -0.30 12.82
N PHE A 304 -14.89 -0.52 12.27
CA PHE A 304 -15.49 0.39 11.30
C PHE A 304 -16.05 1.65 11.96
N GLY A 305 -16.60 1.53 13.17
CA GLY A 305 -17.06 2.67 13.96
C GLY A 305 -15.95 3.66 14.27
N GLU A 306 -14.73 3.17 14.59
CA GLU A 306 -13.56 4.03 14.79
C GLU A 306 -13.20 4.77 13.49
N ALA A 307 -13.23 4.09 12.33
CA ALA A 307 -12.92 4.72 11.05
C ALA A 307 -13.96 5.78 10.66
N LYS A 308 -15.26 5.50 10.84
CA LYS A 308 -16.34 6.46 10.61
C LYS A 308 -16.21 7.69 11.52
N THR A 309 -15.83 7.48 12.77
CA THR A 309 -15.60 8.58 13.72
C THR A 309 -14.47 9.47 13.23
N LEU A 310 -13.34 8.89 12.83
CA LEU A 310 -12.21 9.65 12.31
C LEU A 310 -12.59 10.41 11.02
N ILE A 311 -13.25 9.76 10.06
CA ILE A 311 -13.71 10.40 8.81
C ILE A 311 -14.61 11.59 9.10
N SER A 312 -15.57 11.43 10.01
CA SER A 312 -16.51 12.50 10.36
C SER A 312 -15.82 13.70 11.03
N GLU A 313 -14.69 13.47 11.70
CA GLU A 313 -13.88 14.52 12.33
C GLU A 313 -12.92 15.20 11.35
N VAL A 314 -12.29 14.45 10.44
CA VAL A 314 -11.25 14.97 9.54
C VAL A 314 -11.78 15.46 8.20
N MET A 315 -12.91 14.91 7.75
CA MET A 315 -13.54 15.19 6.45
C MET A 315 -15.06 15.36 6.63
N PRO A 316 -15.50 16.29 7.51
CA PRO A 316 -16.92 16.49 7.77
C PRO A 316 -17.65 16.91 6.49
N TRP A 317 -18.75 16.25 6.17
CA TRP A 317 -19.63 16.66 5.09
C TRP A 317 -20.54 17.81 5.57
N ASP A 318 -20.53 18.93 4.85
CA ASP A 318 -21.44 20.04 5.12
C ASP A 318 -22.81 19.77 4.47
N HIS A 319 -23.80 19.46 5.30
CA HIS A 319 -25.17 19.21 4.85
C HIS A 319 -25.93 20.48 4.50
N ASP A 320 -25.52 21.62 5.04
CA ASP A 320 -26.14 22.92 4.79
C ASP A 320 -25.62 23.52 3.46
N HIS A 321 -24.36 23.23 3.11
CA HIS A 321 -23.73 23.66 1.85
C HIS A 321 -23.21 22.46 1.04
N PRO A 322 -24.09 21.56 0.58
CA PRO A 322 -23.68 20.33 -0.11
C PRO A 322 -22.98 20.58 -1.45
N ALA A 323 -23.22 21.72 -2.08
CA ALA A 323 -22.59 22.10 -3.35
C ALA A 323 -21.09 22.42 -3.20
N THR A 324 -20.67 22.92 -2.03
CA THR A 324 -19.28 23.33 -1.75
C THR A 324 -18.55 22.42 -0.78
N SER A 325 -19.19 21.35 -0.31
CA SER A 325 -18.61 20.44 0.67
C SER A 325 -17.52 19.55 0.06
N GLU A 326 -16.30 19.64 0.58
CA GLU A 326 -15.18 18.76 0.20
C GLU A 326 -15.04 17.49 1.10
N GLY A 327 -15.94 17.36 2.08
CA GLY A 327 -15.96 16.26 3.04
C GLY A 327 -16.36 14.91 2.43
N MET A 328 -16.57 13.91 3.28
CA MET A 328 -17.02 12.59 2.88
C MET A 328 -18.45 12.32 3.36
N LYS A 329 -19.35 12.08 2.42
CA LYS A 329 -20.74 11.73 2.72
C LYS A 329 -20.82 10.28 3.23
N LEU A 330 -21.54 10.06 4.31
CA LEU A 330 -21.80 8.71 4.84
C LEU A 330 -23.23 8.29 4.43
N GLY A 331 -23.40 7.08 3.90
CA GLY A 331 -24.74 6.63 3.49
C GLY A 331 -24.88 5.13 3.23
N THR A 332 -26.14 4.70 3.17
CA THR A 332 -26.56 3.31 2.92
C THR A 332 -27.68 3.31 1.87
N PRO A 333 -27.34 3.43 0.57
CA PRO A 333 -28.33 3.51 -0.49
C PRO A 333 -29.06 2.17 -0.66
N GLY A 334 -30.37 2.24 -0.94
CA GLY A 334 -31.21 1.06 -1.17
C GLY A 334 -31.42 0.68 -2.64
N SER A 335 -30.91 1.49 -3.58
CA SER A 335 -30.96 1.27 -5.03
C SER A 335 -29.83 2.03 -5.74
N GLY A 336 -29.64 1.77 -7.04
CA GLY A 336 -28.65 2.49 -7.86
C GLY A 336 -29.00 3.96 -8.03
N GLU A 337 -30.29 4.29 -8.20
CA GLU A 337 -30.78 5.67 -8.27
C GLU A 337 -30.51 6.41 -6.95
N ALA A 338 -30.80 5.78 -5.81
CA ALA A 338 -30.52 6.37 -4.50
C ALA A 338 -29.02 6.61 -4.28
N LEU A 339 -28.15 5.76 -4.84
CA LEU A 339 -26.70 5.94 -4.80
C LEU A 339 -26.25 7.10 -5.71
N ILE A 340 -26.82 7.21 -6.92
CA ILE A 340 -26.56 8.35 -7.83
C ILE A 340 -27.03 9.66 -7.20
N ASP A 341 -28.26 9.71 -6.69
CA ASP A 341 -28.82 10.89 -6.02
C ASP A 341 -27.99 11.29 -4.79
N MET A 342 -27.40 10.31 -4.11
CA MET A 342 -26.48 10.57 -3.01
C MET A 342 -25.21 11.30 -3.48
N LEU A 343 -24.76 11.05 -4.70
CA LEU A 343 -23.49 11.51 -5.28
C LEU A 343 -23.65 12.57 -6.37
N GLN A 344 -24.89 13.01 -6.62
CA GLN A 344 -25.19 14.02 -7.61
C GLN A 344 -24.73 15.39 -7.12
N ARG A 345 -24.05 16.14 -8.00
CA ARG A 345 -23.70 17.54 -7.76
C ARG A 345 -24.98 18.36 -7.65
N LYS A 346 -25.03 19.25 -6.66
CA LYS A 346 -26.09 20.24 -6.53
C LYS A 346 -25.59 21.57 -7.04
N GLU A 347 -26.43 22.28 -7.79
CA GLU A 347 -26.21 23.69 -8.09
C GLU A 347 -26.25 24.49 -6.77
N ASP A 348 -25.37 25.49 -6.65
CA ASP A 348 -25.45 26.47 -5.56
C ASP A 348 -26.71 27.37 -5.72
N ASP A 349 -26.95 28.26 -4.75
CA ASP A 349 -28.08 29.20 -4.81
C ASP A 349 -28.02 30.16 -6.03
N ASN A 350 -26.89 30.23 -6.72
CA ASN A 350 -26.66 31.05 -7.92
C ASN A 350 -26.76 30.24 -9.23
N GLY A 351 -27.04 28.93 -9.17
CA GLY A 351 -27.08 28.05 -10.33
C GLY A 351 -25.70 27.60 -10.83
N ASN A 352 -24.63 27.82 -10.05
CA ASN A 352 -23.30 27.34 -10.41
C ASN A 352 -23.12 25.88 -10.01
N LEU A 353 -22.60 25.08 -10.93
CA LEU A 353 -22.09 23.76 -10.64
C LEU A 353 -20.65 23.89 -10.14
N HIS A 354 -20.38 23.37 -8.95
CA HIS A 354 -19.02 23.28 -8.44
C HIS A 354 -18.31 22.04 -9.02
N GLU A 355 -17.04 22.19 -9.41
CA GLU A 355 -16.22 21.11 -9.98
C GLU A 355 -15.75 20.06 -8.96
N VAL A 356 -16.08 20.23 -7.68
CA VAL A 356 -15.62 19.32 -6.63
C VAL A 356 -16.34 17.97 -6.76
N GLY A 357 -15.58 16.92 -7.07
CA GLY A 357 -16.09 15.54 -7.05
C GLY A 357 -16.55 15.12 -5.65
N ILE A 358 -17.78 14.60 -5.54
CA ILE A 358 -18.35 14.17 -4.26
C ILE A 358 -17.69 12.86 -3.80
N LYS A 359 -17.21 12.84 -2.55
CA LYS A 359 -16.68 11.64 -1.91
C LYS A 359 -17.74 10.99 -1.03
N ALA A 360 -17.87 9.68 -1.05
CA ALA A 360 -18.75 8.96 -0.13
C ALA A 360 -18.20 7.63 0.38
N LEU A 361 -18.54 7.35 1.64
CA LEU A 361 -18.38 6.04 2.26
C LEU A 361 -19.75 5.37 2.30
N VAL A 362 -19.89 4.35 1.46
CA VAL A 362 -21.13 3.60 1.31
C VAL A 362 -21.06 2.37 2.20
N GLU A 363 -21.87 2.36 3.26
CA GLU A 363 -21.94 1.26 4.23
C GLU A 363 -23.14 0.36 3.95
N PHE A 364 -22.89 -0.95 3.93
CA PHE A 364 -23.93 -1.97 4.01
C PHE A 364 -23.73 -2.78 5.30
N THR A 365 -24.81 -3.02 6.04
CA THR A 365 -24.74 -3.74 7.33
C THR A 365 -24.18 -5.16 7.17
N GLU A 366 -24.62 -5.85 6.13
CA GLU A 366 -24.18 -7.21 5.83
C GLU A 366 -24.16 -7.47 4.31
N PHE A 367 -23.19 -8.24 3.83
CA PHE A 367 -23.04 -8.56 2.40
C PHE A 367 -24.24 -9.34 1.86
N SER A 368 -24.88 -10.17 2.68
CA SER A 368 -26.12 -10.87 2.33
C SER A 368 -27.29 -9.92 2.01
N TRP A 369 -27.26 -8.70 2.55
CA TRP A 369 -28.23 -7.68 2.20
C TRP A 369 -27.91 -7.05 0.84
N VAL A 370 -26.62 -6.88 0.52
CA VAL A 370 -26.17 -6.44 -0.81
C VAL A 370 -26.66 -7.43 -1.86
N THR A 371 -26.37 -8.73 -1.72
CA THR A 371 -26.79 -9.74 -2.71
C THR A 371 -28.30 -9.74 -2.93
N LYS A 372 -29.10 -9.64 -1.87
CA LYS A 372 -30.57 -9.52 -1.96
C LYS A 372 -31.04 -8.28 -2.73
N MET A 373 -30.29 -7.19 -2.68
CA MET A 373 -30.61 -5.99 -3.48
C MET A 373 -30.22 -6.15 -4.94
N LEU A 374 -29.12 -6.84 -5.24
CA LEU A 374 -28.69 -7.13 -6.61
C LEU A 374 -29.64 -8.11 -7.31
N GLU A 375 -30.22 -9.07 -6.57
CA GLU A 375 -31.17 -10.05 -7.09
C GLU A 375 -32.54 -9.45 -7.48
N ARG A 376 -32.80 -8.18 -7.16
CA ARG A 376 -34.06 -7.53 -7.55
C ARG A 376 -34.10 -7.36 -9.06
N SER A 377 -35.04 -8.06 -9.70
CA SER A 377 -35.27 -7.94 -11.15
C SER A 377 -35.49 -6.47 -11.55
N GLY A 378 -34.69 -5.99 -12.50
CA GLY A 378 -34.71 -4.59 -12.96
C GLY A 378 -33.97 -3.61 -12.05
N GLY A 379 -33.25 -4.08 -11.02
CA GLY A 379 -32.41 -3.23 -10.18
C GLY A 379 -31.17 -2.72 -10.91
N SER A 380 -30.87 -1.42 -10.76
CA SER A 380 -29.69 -0.76 -11.33
C SER A 380 -28.46 -0.80 -10.41
N LEU A 381 -28.63 -1.22 -9.15
CA LEU A 381 -27.60 -1.08 -8.10
C LEU A 381 -26.29 -1.78 -8.48
N GLU A 382 -26.35 -2.96 -9.07
CA GLU A 382 -25.15 -3.72 -9.45
C GLU A 382 -24.28 -2.95 -10.46
N ALA A 383 -24.89 -2.54 -11.58
CA ALA A 383 -24.20 -1.80 -12.63
C ALA A 383 -23.65 -0.46 -12.12
N VAL A 384 -24.44 0.27 -11.32
CA VAL A 384 -24.03 1.54 -10.73
C VAL A 384 -22.87 1.36 -9.75
N MET A 385 -22.92 0.35 -8.88
CA MET A 385 -21.81 0.07 -7.97
C MET A 385 -20.54 -0.33 -8.72
N MET A 386 -20.64 -1.17 -9.74
CA MET A 386 -19.49 -1.57 -10.56
C MET A 386 -18.86 -0.38 -11.26
N ALA A 387 -19.66 0.50 -11.88
CA ALA A 387 -19.15 1.71 -12.54
C ALA A 387 -18.38 2.62 -11.56
N PHE A 388 -18.87 2.75 -10.33
CA PHE A 388 -18.17 3.49 -9.28
C PHE A 388 -16.90 2.79 -8.77
N MET A 389 -16.91 1.46 -8.64
CA MET A 389 -15.72 0.65 -8.28
C MET A 389 -14.66 0.66 -9.39
N ASP A 390 -15.07 0.81 -10.64
CA ASP A 390 -14.17 0.91 -11.80
C ASP A 390 -13.68 2.36 -12.01
N GLY A 391 -14.21 3.31 -11.24
CA GLY A 391 -13.75 4.70 -11.26
C GLY A 391 -14.23 5.47 -12.48
N GLU A 392 -15.38 5.13 -13.06
CA GLU A 392 -15.94 5.87 -14.18
C GLU A 392 -16.14 7.35 -13.84
N GLY A 393 -15.84 8.24 -14.80
CA GLY A 393 -15.97 9.70 -14.62
C GLY A 393 -17.43 10.16 -14.54
N ARG A 394 -18.35 9.41 -15.14
CA ARG A 394 -19.78 9.73 -15.14
C ARG A 394 -20.61 8.48 -15.01
N VAL A 395 -21.35 8.36 -13.92
CA VAL A 395 -22.21 7.21 -13.62
C VAL A 395 -23.66 7.67 -13.55
N GLY A 396 -24.54 7.08 -14.33
CA GLY A 396 -25.95 7.47 -14.38
C GLY A 396 -26.88 6.33 -14.74
N THR A 397 -28.19 6.54 -14.59
CA THR A 397 -29.22 5.62 -15.05
C THR A 397 -30.07 6.28 -16.12
N GLN A 398 -30.37 5.53 -17.19
CA GLN A 398 -31.30 6.00 -18.22
C GLN A 398 -32.74 5.70 -17.78
N SER A 399 -33.35 6.64 -17.04
CA SER A 399 -34.78 6.60 -16.77
C SER A 399 -35.56 7.24 -17.92
N ARG A 400 -36.47 6.49 -18.55
CA ARG A 400 -37.36 7.01 -19.60
C ARG A 400 -38.33 8.08 -19.11
N SER A 401 -38.58 8.18 -17.81
CA SER A 401 -39.69 8.98 -17.25
C SER A 401 -39.28 10.21 -16.44
N SER A 402 -38.03 10.33 -16.00
CA SER A 402 -37.62 11.38 -15.03
C SER A 402 -36.42 12.23 -15.45
N GLY A 403 -35.99 12.13 -16.71
CA GLY A 403 -34.74 12.74 -17.17
C GLY A 403 -33.51 11.91 -16.79
N GLU A 404 -32.34 12.33 -17.25
CA GLU A 404 -31.07 11.68 -16.92
C GLU A 404 -30.58 12.17 -15.56
N THR A 405 -30.42 11.24 -14.60
CA THR A 405 -29.68 11.50 -13.36
C THR A 405 -28.31 10.85 -13.45
N TYR A 406 -27.28 11.62 -13.11
CA TYR A 406 -25.91 11.15 -13.12
C TYR A 406 -25.08 11.81 -12.03
N ALA A 407 -24.07 11.08 -11.56
CA ALA A 407 -23.00 11.57 -10.71
C ALA A 407 -21.73 11.73 -11.55
N GLU A 408 -21.03 12.84 -11.38
CA GLU A 408 -19.84 13.21 -12.17
C GLU A 408 -18.63 13.38 -11.25
N ASP A 409 -17.54 12.69 -11.61
CA ASP A 409 -16.29 12.54 -10.87
C ASP A 409 -16.49 12.20 -9.40
N ALA A 410 -17.51 11.39 -9.08
CA ALA A 410 -17.71 10.93 -7.72
C ALA A 410 -16.64 9.90 -7.33
N HIS A 411 -16.28 9.92 -6.05
CA HIS A 411 -15.39 8.94 -5.42
C HIS A 411 -16.15 8.15 -4.38
N THR A 412 -16.16 6.82 -4.50
CA THR A 412 -16.88 5.98 -3.53
C THR A 412 -15.98 4.93 -2.95
N VAL A 413 -16.09 4.74 -1.65
CA VAL A 413 -15.51 3.59 -0.96
C VAL A 413 -16.68 2.76 -0.45
N PHE A 414 -16.72 1.48 -0.79
CA PHE A 414 -17.77 0.58 -0.34
C PHE A 414 -17.26 -0.24 0.84
N PHE A 415 -18.10 -0.38 1.87
CA PHE A 415 -17.75 -1.14 3.05
C PHE A 415 -18.92 -1.99 3.50
N THR A 416 -18.64 -3.24 3.85
CA THR A 416 -19.63 -4.14 4.43
C THR A 416 -18.96 -5.20 5.29
N THR A 417 -19.78 -6.02 5.94
CA THR A 417 -19.32 -7.14 6.74
C THR A 417 -20.07 -8.41 6.36
N THR A 418 -19.50 -9.57 6.66
CA THR A 418 -20.19 -10.84 6.48
C THR A 418 -19.73 -11.87 7.51
N GLN A 419 -20.50 -12.94 7.63
CA GLN A 419 -20.16 -14.10 8.44
C GLN A 419 -19.62 -15.22 7.54
N PRO A 420 -18.65 -16.02 7.99
CA PRO A 420 -18.13 -17.15 7.20
C PRO A 420 -19.22 -18.09 6.68
N LYS A 421 -20.26 -18.36 7.49
CA LYS A 421 -21.38 -19.22 7.11
C LYS A 421 -22.25 -18.70 5.96
N ALA A 422 -22.22 -17.38 5.69
CA ALA A 422 -22.97 -16.78 4.60
C ALA A 422 -22.21 -16.81 3.26
N LEU A 423 -20.89 -17.07 3.30
CA LEU A 423 -20.06 -17.06 2.09
C LEU A 423 -20.50 -18.09 1.04
N PRO A 424 -20.83 -19.36 1.38
CA PRO A 424 -21.28 -20.31 0.36
C PRO A 424 -22.53 -19.85 -0.39
N ASP A 425 -23.49 -19.26 0.33
CA ASP A 425 -24.70 -18.71 -0.27
C ASP A 425 -24.41 -17.49 -1.14
N ILE A 426 -23.59 -16.55 -0.66
CA ILE A 426 -23.16 -15.36 -1.41
C ILE A 426 -22.48 -15.77 -2.73
N VAL A 427 -21.55 -16.72 -2.66
CA VAL A 427 -20.80 -17.19 -3.84
C VAL A 427 -21.71 -17.95 -4.81
N ARG A 428 -22.68 -18.71 -4.30
CA ARG A 428 -23.63 -19.46 -5.12
C ARG A 428 -24.65 -18.55 -5.81
N THR A 429 -25.16 -17.52 -5.13
CA THR A 429 -26.20 -16.65 -5.69
C THR A 429 -25.65 -15.52 -6.55
N ALA A 430 -24.39 -15.14 -6.33
CA ALA A 430 -23.71 -14.20 -7.20
C ALA A 430 -23.39 -14.85 -8.56
N ASN A 431 -24.37 -14.82 -9.47
CA ASN A 431 -24.17 -15.15 -10.88
C ASN A 431 -23.18 -14.21 -11.59
N ASN A 432 -22.67 -13.19 -10.89
CA ASN A 432 -21.79 -12.18 -11.43
C ASN A 432 -20.43 -12.20 -10.74
N ALA A 433 -19.55 -13.09 -11.22
CA ALA A 433 -18.16 -13.17 -10.76
C ALA A 433 -17.45 -11.81 -10.87
N GLY A 434 -17.82 -10.98 -11.85
CA GLY A 434 -17.30 -9.63 -12.01
C GLY A 434 -17.56 -8.75 -10.78
N PHE A 435 -18.77 -8.78 -10.24
CA PHE A 435 -19.11 -7.99 -9.04
C PHE A 435 -18.30 -8.46 -7.82
N LEU A 436 -18.27 -9.77 -7.54
CA LEU A 436 -17.54 -10.30 -6.38
C LEU A 436 -16.02 -10.07 -6.44
N ASN A 437 -15.44 -10.10 -7.64
CA ASN A 437 -14.00 -9.90 -7.85
C ASN A 437 -13.51 -8.48 -7.56
N ARG A 438 -14.42 -7.50 -7.44
CA ARG A 438 -14.09 -6.11 -7.06
C ARG A 438 -13.98 -5.91 -5.55
N TRP A 439 -14.37 -6.91 -4.77
CA TRP A 439 -14.32 -6.84 -3.31
C TRP A 439 -13.00 -7.39 -2.76
N ILE A 440 -12.42 -6.65 -1.82
CA ILE A 440 -11.31 -7.07 -0.97
C ILE A 440 -11.90 -7.74 0.27
N TRP A 441 -11.68 -9.05 0.37
CA TRP A 441 -12.21 -9.89 1.44
C TRP A 441 -11.17 -10.04 2.54
N ILE A 442 -11.47 -9.53 3.74
CA ILE A 442 -10.53 -9.48 4.86
C ILE A 442 -11.06 -10.32 6.01
N GLY A 443 -10.45 -11.49 6.23
CA GLY A 443 -10.72 -12.35 7.39
C GLY A 443 -9.87 -11.94 8.58
N GLY A 444 -10.48 -11.82 9.76
CA GLY A 444 -9.75 -11.59 11.00
C GLY A 444 -9.43 -12.92 11.70
N ASN A 445 -8.17 -13.10 12.09
CA ASN A 445 -7.75 -14.20 12.94
C ASN A 445 -7.88 -13.74 14.40
N SER A 446 -9.07 -13.91 14.98
CA SER A 446 -9.34 -13.63 16.40
C SER A 446 -9.15 -14.84 17.29
#